data_AF-A0AAD9GWH7-F1
#
_entry.id   AF-A0AAD9GWH7-F1
#
_cell.length_a   1.000
_cell.length_b   1.000
_cell.length_c   1.000
_cell.angle_alpha   90.00
_cell.angle_beta   90.00
_cell.angle_gamma   90.00
#
_symmetry.space_group_name_H-M   'P 1'
#
loop_
_entity.id
_entity.type
_entity.pdbx_description
1 polymer ?
#
loop_
_entity_poly.entity_id
_entity_poly.type
_entity_poly.pdbx_seq_one_letter_code
_entity_poly.pdbx_strand_id
1 'polypeptide(L)'
;MDTKHAHVAHVSFAPGASHLTLQLRLQNDRKSFFRPVEEKLERLRYRMQLLASNVSTSNANNKQKKHKKKRQSGGTMPTVTVKFLDAEGQEINQKMMVGEALMDTKSLQVGVETFVVLHNQPIVTKLQVLEPVLAGIPVNPLPQTEFCTADECSWRWFRLGGEEGSSRVLASTERRYTATEGDIGCKFYVECHAPMMKSEFAEDSKAEVVTTSVLPGPNRDVFKERRRIGAISAIDKYPEPEEAFRVMSYNILYDGYATTEHAKKNLFSYVDDAVMKETRRIQLIFQEIEENNSGIVCLQEMGEHVYKHFFEPMLASIGYLGFYSGKTGTTNEGCATFVKMTRFEVVKQDTLDLSVAVKNSTNRATQSLLENFPEIAKGIKRIPSVAQLLVLRSKLGPTRSIVLSNTHLFYRGDAHMIRLLQGGAVVDAVSQWRAEIGLESTAVVMCGDWNAHPQAPLVAFLLDGQIDSTQKHWQQAPSFRWNLSRSDEDGPVEIPSEVRPNSFGHALDLVSACGIPAFTNYVTTFQDTLDYIMVGSKELQVRDVFPFFTEEEVTHEVALPSSTFPSDHISLVCDLAWAN
;
A
#
# COMPACT_ATOMS: atom_id res chain seq x y z
N MET A 1 -36.29 -35.22 -20.52
CA MET A 1 -36.71 -34.30 -19.44
C MET A 1 -35.82 -33.09 -19.56
N ASP A 2 -36.29 -32.06 -20.27
CA ASP A 2 -35.53 -30.84 -20.49
C ASP A 2 -35.29 -30.13 -19.15
N THR A 3 -34.02 -29.94 -18.82
CA THR A 3 -33.58 -29.07 -17.73
C THR A 3 -33.95 -27.64 -18.09
N LYS A 4 -35.16 -27.21 -17.67
CA LYS A 4 -35.54 -25.80 -17.64
C LYS A 4 -34.40 -25.04 -16.98
N HIS A 5 -33.66 -24.23 -17.74
CA HIS A 5 -32.72 -23.27 -17.18
C HIS A 5 -33.55 -22.34 -16.28
N ALA A 6 -33.47 -22.51 -14.96
CA ALA A 6 -34.16 -21.62 -14.05
C ALA A 6 -33.58 -20.21 -14.24
N HIS A 7 -34.44 -19.20 -14.26
CA HIS A 7 -33.95 -17.84 -14.32
C HIS A 7 -33.28 -17.48 -12.99
N VAL A 8 -32.18 -16.74 -13.05
CA VAL A 8 -31.42 -16.34 -11.86
C VAL A 8 -31.47 -14.83 -11.70
N ALA A 9 -31.66 -14.39 -10.46
CA ALA A 9 -31.48 -13.02 -10.03
C ALA A 9 -30.32 -12.96 -9.01
N HIS A 10 -29.43 -11.99 -9.15
CA HIS A 10 -28.28 -11.80 -8.27
C HIS A 10 -28.52 -10.60 -7.37
N VAL A 11 -28.36 -10.77 -6.07
CA VAL A 11 -28.35 -9.68 -5.08
C VAL A 11 -26.92 -9.52 -4.58
N SER A 12 -26.35 -8.35 -4.79
CA SER A 12 -24.99 -7.99 -4.38
C SER A 12 -25.08 -6.91 -3.31
N PHE A 13 -24.67 -7.25 -2.10
CA PHE A 13 -24.71 -6.38 -0.93
C PHE A 13 -23.46 -6.59 -0.06
N ALA A 14 -22.51 -5.66 -0.18
CA ALA A 14 -21.29 -5.68 0.62
C ALA A 14 -21.58 -5.25 2.07
N PRO A 15 -20.90 -5.83 3.08
CA PRO A 15 -21.05 -5.42 4.47
C PRO A 15 -20.87 -3.91 4.66
N GLY A 16 -21.80 -3.26 5.35
CA GLY A 16 -21.76 -1.82 5.64
C GLY A 16 -22.07 -0.89 4.47
N ALA A 17 -22.40 -1.41 3.28
CA ALA A 17 -22.76 -0.57 2.14
C ALA A 17 -24.11 0.14 2.37
N SER A 18 -24.23 1.40 1.93
CA SER A 18 -25.51 2.13 1.95
C SER A 18 -26.45 1.74 0.81
N HIS A 19 -25.95 0.96 -0.15
CA HIS A 19 -26.67 0.53 -1.33
C HIS A 19 -26.41 -0.96 -1.60
N LEU A 20 -27.37 -1.59 -2.28
CA LEU A 20 -27.22 -2.91 -2.85
C LEU A 20 -27.56 -2.88 -4.34
N THR A 21 -27.28 -3.99 -5.02
CA THR A 21 -27.63 -4.19 -6.42
C THR A 21 -28.45 -5.46 -6.60
N LEU A 22 -29.62 -5.37 -7.23
CA LEU A 22 -30.36 -6.51 -7.75
C LEU A 22 -30.20 -6.58 -9.28
N GLN A 23 -29.75 -7.71 -9.81
CA GLN A 23 -29.60 -7.94 -11.24
C GLN A 23 -30.38 -9.17 -11.68
N LEU A 24 -31.04 -9.08 -12.83
CA LEU A 24 -31.76 -10.20 -13.43
C LEU A 24 -31.91 -9.97 -14.94
N ARG A 25 -32.17 -11.03 -15.71
CA ARG A 25 -32.53 -10.92 -17.12
C ARG A 25 -34.04 -11.01 -17.28
N LEU A 26 -34.68 -9.94 -17.73
CA LEU A 26 -36.10 -9.93 -18.11
C LEU A 26 -36.18 -9.97 -19.64
N GLN A 27 -36.76 -11.02 -20.22
CA GLN A 27 -36.81 -11.23 -21.68
C GLN A 27 -35.44 -11.05 -22.38
N ASN A 28 -34.40 -11.68 -21.82
CA ASN A 28 -32.99 -11.62 -22.24
C ASN A 28 -32.27 -10.28 -22.06
N ASP A 29 -32.95 -9.21 -21.67
CA ASP A 29 -32.31 -7.94 -21.29
C ASP A 29 -31.82 -7.98 -19.85
N ARG A 30 -30.53 -7.73 -19.63
CA ARG A 30 -29.99 -7.52 -18.28
C ARG A 30 -30.57 -6.22 -17.70
N LYS A 31 -31.25 -6.33 -16.56
CA LYS A 31 -31.72 -5.19 -15.76
C LYS A 31 -30.93 -5.15 -14.46
N SER A 32 -30.54 -3.95 -14.04
CA SER A 32 -29.80 -3.69 -12.80
C SER A 32 -30.51 -2.63 -11.99
N PHE A 33 -30.70 -2.90 -10.70
CA PHE A 33 -31.35 -2.03 -9.74
C PHE A 33 -30.37 -1.71 -8.61
N PHE A 34 -29.62 -0.62 -8.76
CA PHE A 34 -28.81 -0.05 -7.68
C PHE A 34 -29.71 0.79 -6.77
N ARG A 35 -29.83 0.40 -5.49
CA ARG A 35 -30.85 0.93 -4.57
C ARG A 35 -30.29 1.18 -3.17
N PRO A 36 -30.70 2.29 -2.52
CA PRO A 36 -30.41 2.50 -1.11
C PRO A 36 -31.04 1.40 -0.26
N VAL A 37 -30.32 0.90 0.75
CA VAL A 37 -30.82 -0.17 1.62
C VAL A 37 -32.02 0.28 2.46
N GLU A 38 -32.11 1.56 2.80
CA GLU A 38 -33.19 2.20 3.56
C GLU A 38 -34.41 2.58 2.70
N GLU A 39 -34.39 2.31 1.39
CA GLU A 39 -35.57 2.51 0.56
C GLU A 39 -36.66 1.48 0.92
N LYS A 40 -37.92 1.89 0.97
CA LYS A 40 -39.04 0.93 1.14
C LYS A 40 -39.14 -0.02 -0.05
N LEU A 41 -39.31 -1.32 0.21
CA LEU A 41 -39.41 -2.39 -0.81
C LEU A 41 -40.47 -2.08 -1.89
N GLU A 42 -41.59 -1.47 -1.50
CA GLU A 42 -42.67 -1.08 -2.42
C GLU A 42 -42.19 -0.21 -3.59
N ARG A 43 -41.21 0.68 -3.36
CA ARG A 43 -40.67 1.55 -4.42
C ARG A 43 -39.85 0.75 -5.43
N LEU A 44 -39.07 -0.23 -4.97
CA LEU A 44 -38.35 -1.16 -5.85
C LEU A 44 -39.35 -2.02 -6.64
N ARG A 45 -40.34 -2.60 -5.95
CA ARG A 45 -41.42 -3.39 -6.56
C ARG A 45 -42.06 -2.60 -7.70
N TYR A 46 -42.52 -1.37 -7.44
CA TYR A 46 -43.16 -0.52 -8.44
C TYR A 46 -42.30 -0.28 -9.69
N ARG A 47 -41.00 -0.02 -9.51
CA ARG A 47 -40.07 0.16 -10.64
C ARG A 47 -39.91 -1.11 -11.47
N MET A 48 -39.83 -2.28 -10.83
CA MET A 48 -39.75 -3.57 -11.53
C MET A 48 -41.03 -3.83 -12.32
N GLN A 49 -42.20 -3.54 -11.74
CA GLN A 49 -43.49 -3.69 -12.42
C GLN A 49 -43.59 -2.78 -13.65
N LEU A 50 -43.13 -1.52 -13.56
CA LEU A 50 -43.09 -0.60 -14.70
C LEU A 50 -42.22 -1.12 -15.84
N LEU A 51 -41.01 -1.59 -15.52
CA LEU A 51 -40.08 -2.12 -16.52
C LEU A 51 -40.65 -3.37 -17.19
N ALA A 52 -41.19 -4.32 -16.41
CA ALA A 52 -41.80 -5.52 -16.95
C ALA A 52 -43.04 -5.20 -17.82
N SER A 53 -43.84 -4.19 -17.44
CA SER A 53 -45.04 -3.77 -18.19
C SER A 53 -44.70 -3.07 -19.51
N ASN A 54 -43.68 -2.21 -19.53
CA ASN A 54 -43.22 -1.52 -20.74
C ASN A 54 -42.59 -2.49 -21.76
N VAL A 55 -41.91 -3.52 -21.27
CA VAL A 55 -41.34 -4.58 -22.11
C VAL A 55 -42.47 -5.42 -22.75
N SER A 56 -43.50 -5.75 -21.97
CA SER A 56 -44.70 -6.48 -22.46
C SER A 56 -45.46 -5.75 -23.59
N THR A 57 -45.45 -4.41 -23.59
CA THR A 57 -46.11 -3.59 -24.62
C THR A 57 -45.30 -3.41 -25.90
N SER A 58 -43.96 -3.58 -25.84
CA SER A 58 -43.09 -3.45 -27.01
C SER A 58 -43.23 -4.61 -28.01
N ASN A 59 -43.54 -5.82 -27.54
CA ASN A 59 -43.82 -6.97 -28.42
C ASN A 59 -45.20 -6.92 -29.11
N ALA A 60 -46.11 -6.06 -28.65
CA ALA A 60 -47.44 -5.93 -29.24
C ALA A 60 -47.53 -4.90 -30.38
N ASN A 61 -46.54 -4.00 -30.55
CA ASN A 61 -46.68 -2.79 -31.37
C ASN A 61 -45.56 -2.54 -32.39
N ASN A 62 -45.05 -3.59 -33.05
CA ASN A 62 -44.21 -3.42 -34.26
C ASN A 62 -45.03 -3.24 -35.56
N LYS A 63 -46.32 -2.90 -35.45
CA LYS A 63 -47.11 -2.35 -36.55
C LYS A 63 -47.83 -1.08 -36.08
N GLN A 64 -47.39 0.03 -36.65
CA GLN A 64 -48.03 1.36 -36.72
C GLN A 64 -47.52 2.48 -35.78
N LYS A 65 -46.95 3.47 -36.47
CA LYS A 65 -47.06 4.93 -36.27
C LYS A 65 -46.07 5.63 -35.34
N LYS A 66 -45.06 6.21 -36.01
CA LYS A 66 -44.66 7.62 -35.88
C LYS A 66 -45.90 8.53 -35.76
N HIS A 67 -46.14 9.10 -34.58
CA HIS A 67 -46.25 10.56 -34.34
C HIS A 67 -46.88 10.86 -32.97
N LYS A 68 -46.34 11.93 -32.35
CA LYS A 68 -46.83 12.70 -31.20
C LYS A 68 -46.84 12.00 -29.83
N LYS A 69 -46.06 12.57 -28.89
CA LYS A 69 -46.53 12.71 -27.50
C LYS A 69 -46.07 14.02 -26.87
N LYS A 70 -47.06 14.92 -26.76
CA LYS A 70 -47.16 15.97 -25.74
C LYS A 70 -47.38 15.29 -24.38
N ARG A 71 -46.91 15.94 -23.31
CA ARG A 71 -47.10 15.59 -21.89
C ARG A 71 -48.57 15.23 -21.59
N GLN A 72 -48.80 14.04 -21.05
CA GLN A 72 -49.99 13.69 -20.27
C GLN A 72 -49.54 12.87 -19.06
N SER A 73 -49.73 13.45 -17.88
CA SER A 73 -49.55 12.84 -16.56
C SER A 73 -50.80 12.05 -16.20
N GLY A 74 -50.66 10.73 -16.07
CA GLY A 74 -51.73 9.80 -15.73
C GLY A 74 -51.37 8.40 -16.21
N GLY A 75 -50.39 7.77 -15.57
CA GLY A 75 -49.96 6.42 -15.92
C GLY A 75 -50.94 5.38 -15.38
N THR A 76 -51.40 4.49 -16.26
CA THR A 76 -52.12 3.27 -15.90
C THR A 76 -51.29 2.45 -14.91
N MET A 77 -51.90 1.93 -13.84
CA MET A 77 -51.24 1.06 -12.87
C MET A 77 -50.55 -0.12 -13.59
N PRO A 78 -49.27 -0.42 -13.29
CA PRO A 78 -48.60 -1.60 -13.84
C PRO A 78 -49.38 -2.87 -13.53
N THR A 79 -49.66 -3.70 -14.54
CA THR A 79 -50.45 -4.94 -14.38
C THR A 79 -49.60 -6.17 -14.07
N VAL A 80 -48.28 -6.09 -14.22
CA VAL A 80 -47.37 -7.20 -13.93
C VAL A 80 -47.17 -7.34 -12.41
N THR A 81 -47.42 -8.53 -11.88
CA THR A 81 -47.20 -8.86 -10.46
C THR A 81 -45.71 -9.03 -10.17
N VAL A 82 -45.19 -8.45 -9.08
CA VAL A 82 -43.82 -8.68 -8.59
C VAL A 82 -43.87 -9.09 -7.12
N LYS A 83 -43.38 -10.29 -6.80
CA LYS A 83 -43.33 -10.83 -5.43
C LYS A 83 -41.92 -11.24 -5.05
N PHE A 84 -41.52 -10.86 -3.85
CA PHE A 84 -40.30 -11.29 -3.20
C PHE A 84 -40.68 -12.37 -2.20
N LEU A 85 -40.12 -13.57 -2.35
CA LEU A 85 -40.49 -14.75 -1.57
C LEU A 85 -39.31 -15.22 -0.72
N ASP A 86 -39.57 -15.54 0.54
CA ASP A 86 -38.58 -16.13 1.46
C ASP A 86 -38.32 -17.62 1.17
N ALA A 87 -37.61 -18.30 2.07
CA ALA A 87 -37.26 -19.72 1.94
C ALA A 87 -38.50 -20.65 2.02
N GLU A 88 -39.54 -20.22 2.76
CA GLU A 88 -40.81 -20.91 2.92
C GLU A 88 -41.80 -20.60 1.78
N GLY A 89 -41.43 -19.70 0.86
CA GLY A 89 -42.26 -19.26 -0.27
C GLY A 89 -43.33 -18.22 0.12
N GLN A 90 -43.21 -17.60 1.29
CA GLN A 90 -44.12 -16.54 1.74
C GLN A 90 -43.68 -15.18 1.18
N GLU A 91 -44.65 -14.32 0.87
CA GLU A 91 -44.33 -12.99 0.35
C GLU A 91 -43.78 -12.07 1.44
N ILE A 92 -42.60 -11.52 1.20
CA ILE A 92 -41.91 -10.59 2.09
C ILE A 92 -42.73 -9.31 2.28
N ASN A 93 -42.78 -8.86 3.53
CA ASN A 93 -43.55 -7.69 3.94
C ASN A 93 -43.19 -6.44 3.12
N GLN A 94 -44.20 -5.84 2.50
CA GLN A 94 -44.04 -4.69 1.61
C GLN A 94 -43.51 -3.43 2.31
N LYS A 95 -43.64 -3.35 3.64
CA LYS A 95 -43.16 -2.23 4.47
C LYS A 95 -41.68 -2.34 4.85
N MET A 96 -41.07 -3.50 4.61
CA MET A 96 -39.66 -3.75 4.91
C MET A 96 -38.76 -2.86 4.04
N MET A 97 -37.56 -2.59 4.54
CA MET A 97 -36.54 -1.87 3.78
C MET A 97 -35.89 -2.81 2.75
N VAL A 98 -35.49 -2.26 1.61
CA VAL A 98 -34.92 -3.01 0.48
C VAL A 98 -33.72 -3.86 0.88
N GLY A 99 -32.87 -3.35 1.79
CA GLY A 99 -31.70 -4.05 2.31
C GLY A 99 -32.05 -5.41 2.92
N GLU A 100 -32.88 -5.38 3.96
CA GLU A 100 -33.35 -6.57 4.67
C GLU A 100 -34.17 -7.48 3.75
N ALA A 101 -35.15 -6.90 3.03
CA ALA A 101 -36.05 -7.66 2.18
C ALA A 101 -35.34 -8.45 1.09
N LEU A 102 -34.35 -7.88 0.40
CA LEU A 102 -33.66 -8.58 -0.67
C LEU A 102 -32.70 -9.65 -0.14
N MET A 103 -32.12 -9.47 1.04
CA MET A 103 -31.28 -10.50 1.67
C MET A 103 -32.10 -11.70 2.15
N ASP A 104 -33.35 -11.47 2.55
CA ASP A 104 -34.30 -12.53 2.92
C ASP A 104 -34.94 -13.22 1.71
N THR A 105 -35.02 -12.52 0.55
CA THR A 105 -35.63 -13.06 -0.67
C THR A 105 -34.84 -14.24 -1.21
N LYS A 106 -35.41 -15.45 -1.27
CA LYS A 106 -34.82 -16.63 -1.92
C LYS A 106 -35.36 -16.88 -3.33
N SER A 107 -36.57 -16.41 -3.61
CA SER A 107 -37.19 -16.48 -4.93
C SER A 107 -37.89 -15.18 -5.28
N LEU A 108 -37.77 -14.75 -6.52
CA LEU A 108 -38.39 -13.53 -7.04
C LEU A 108 -39.33 -13.90 -8.18
N GLN A 109 -40.60 -13.53 -8.07
CA GLN A 109 -41.58 -13.72 -9.13
C GLN A 109 -41.83 -12.40 -9.85
N VAL A 110 -41.71 -12.38 -11.19
CA VAL A 110 -42.02 -11.22 -12.04
C VAL A 110 -42.96 -11.70 -13.16
N GLY A 111 -44.26 -11.43 -13.01
CA GLY A 111 -45.28 -11.95 -13.90
C GLY A 111 -45.36 -13.46 -13.83
N VAL A 112 -45.09 -14.13 -14.95
CA VAL A 112 -45.06 -15.60 -15.07
C VAL A 112 -43.66 -16.19 -14.87
N GLU A 113 -42.63 -15.35 -14.84
CA GLU A 113 -41.25 -15.78 -14.66
C GLU A 113 -40.93 -15.86 -13.16
N THR A 114 -40.22 -16.93 -12.78
CA THR A 114 -39.70 -17.13 -11.41
C THR A 114 -38.20 -17.20 -11.47
N PHE A 115 -37.55 -16.43 -10.60
CA PHE A 115 -36.12 -16.30 -10.48
C PHE A 115 -35.65 -16.88 -9.15
N VAL A 116 -34.66 -17.75 -9.17
CA VAL A 116 -33.91 -18.09 -7.97
C VAL A 116 -32.99 -16.91 -7.63
N VAL A 117 -32.94 -16.52 -6.36
CA VAL A 117 -32.09 -15.40 -5.93
C VAL A 117 -30.78 -15.92 -5.35
N LEU A 118 -29.66 -15.52 -5.94
CA LEU A 118 -28.32 -15.77 -5.42
C LEU A 118 -27.77 -14.51 -4.76
N HIS A 119 -27.38 -14.61 -3.49
CA HIS A 119 -26.80 -13.49 -2.74
C HIS A 119 -25.29 -13.56 -2.74
N ASN A 120 -24.64 -12.43 -3.02
CA ASN A 120 -23.19 -12.26 -2.85
C ASN A 120 -22.39 -13.41 -3.47
N GLN A 121 -22.74 -13.78 -4.71
CA GLN A 121 -22.01 -14.81 -5.43
C GLN A 121 -20.54 -14.40 -5.57
N PRO A 122 -19.59 -15.26 -5.19
CA PRO A 122 -18.17 -15.06 -5.44
C PRO A 122 -17.90 -14.90 -6.94
N ILE A 123 -17.24 -13.80 -7.32
CA ILE A 123 -16.94 -13.50 -8.73
C ILE A 123 -15.48 -13.05 -8.83
N VAL A 124 -14.77 -13.54 -9.84
CA VAL A 124 -13.49 -12.98 -10.29
C VAL A 124 -13.74 -12.27 -11.63
N THR A 125 -13.54 -10.96 -11.67
CA THR A 125 -13.85 -10.13 -12.84
C THR A 125 -12.65 -9.90 -13.74
N LYS A 126 -11.44 -9.89 -13.18
CA LYS A 126 -10.19 -9.66 -13.89
C LYS A 126 -9.04 -10.37 -13.20
N LEU A 127 -8.03 -10.77 -13.97
CA LEU A 127 -6.76 -11.27 -13.46
C LEU A 127 -5.61 -10.49 -14.09
N GLN A 128 -4.65 -10.06 -13.28
CA GLN A 128 -3.44 -9.40 -13.72
C GLN A 128 -2.21 -10.13 -13.16
N VAL A 129 -1.13 -10.12 -13.94
CA VAL A 129 0.21 -10.53 -13.52
C VAL A 129 1.16 -9.35 -13.77
N LEU A 130 2.12 -9.14 -12.87
CA LEU A 130 3.18 -8.15 -13.06
C LEU A 130 4.16 -8.64 -14.12
N GLU A 131 4.52 -7.76 -15.06
CA GLU A 131 5.46 -8.07 -16.13
C GLU A 131 6.68 -7.15 -16.11
N PRO A 132 7.88 -7.60 -16.49
CA PRO A 132 8.17 -8.93 -17.04
C PRO A 132 8.08 -10.04 -15.99
N VAL A 133 7.84 -11.27 -16.45
CA VAL A 133 8.04 -12.47 -15.64
C VAL A 133 9.52 -12.83 -15.70
N LEU A 134 10.13 -12.99 -14.53
CA LEU A 134 11.57 -13.23 -14.38
C LEU A 134 11.80 -14.60 -13.73
N ALA A 135 12.75 -15.39 -14.25
CA ALA A 135 13.17 -16.62 -13.61
C ALA A 135 13.70 -16.34 -12.19
N GLY A 136 13.38 -17.21 -11.23
CA GLY A 136 13.76 -17.07 -9.82
C GLY A 136 12.95 -16.03 -9.03
N ILE A 137 12.04 -15.28 -9.66
CA ILE A 137 11.19 -14.28 -9.01
C ILE A 137 9.77 -14.84 -8.86
N PRO A 138 9.19 -14.90 -7.65
CA PRO A 138 7.82 -15.34 -7.46
C PRO A 138 6.83 -14.41 -8.16
N VAL A 139 6.04 -14.97 -9.07
CA VAL A 139 4.94 -14.24 -9.70
C VAL A 139 3.73 -14.29 -8.78
N ASN A 140 3.20 -13.11 -8.42
CA ASN A 140 2.00 -12.97 -7.59
C ASN A 140 0.83 -12.44 -8.44
N PRO A 141 -0.10 -13.30 -8.87
CA PRO A 141 -1.28 -12.85 -9.60
C PRO A 141 -2.20 -12.01 -8.71
N LEU A 142 -2.80 -11.00 -9.34
CA LEU A 142 -3.64 -9.99 -8.71
C LEU A 142 -5.03 -10.06 -9.33
N PRO A 143 -5.96 -10.82 -8.72
CA PRO A 143 -7.34 -10.90 -9.18
C PRO A 143 -8.14 -9.69 -8.68
N GLN A 144 -9.11 -9.24 -9.48
CA GLN A 144 -10.20 -8.39 -9.02
C GLN A 144 -11.38 -9.28 -8.67
N THR A 145 -11.78 -9.27 -7.40
CA THR A 145 -12.81 -10.15 -6.87
C THR A 145 -13.99 -9.37 -6.30
N GLU A 146 -15.16 -10.00 -6.32
CA GLU A 146 -16.36 -9.54 -5.63
C GLU A 146 -16.87 -10.69 -4.76
N PHE A 147 -17.18 -10.40 -3.49
CA PHE A 147 -17.72 -11.38 -2.52
C PHE A 147 -16.85 -12.63 -2.27
N CYS A 148 -15.57 -12.55 -2.61
CA CYS A 148 -14.52 -13.46 -2.15
C CYS A 148 -13.17 -12.74 -2.12
N THR A 149 -12.20 -13.38 -1.50
CA THR A 149 -10.80 -12.98 -1.46
C THR A 149 -9.95 -13.83 -2.40
N ALA A 150 -8.76 -13.34 -2.74
CA ALA A 150 -7.81 -14.09 -3.55
C ALA A 150 -7.34 -15.41 -2.89
N ASP A 151 -7.38 -15.50 -1.55
CA ASP A 151 -6.99 -16.69 -0.79
C ASP A 151 -8.06 -17.78 -0.79
N GLU A 152 -9.32 -17.41 -1.01
CA GLU A 152 -10.42 -18.36 -1.20
C GLU A 152 -10.48 -18.92 -2.63
N CYS A 153 -9.84 -18.23 -3.59
CA CYS A 153 -9.82 -18.65 -4.98
C CYS A 153 -8.91 -19.86 -5.21
N SER A 154 -9.21 -20.64 -6.26
CA SER A 154 -8.35 -21.73 -6.72
C SER A 154 -7.60 -21.36 -8.00
N TRP A 155 -6.40 -21.92 -8.17
CA TRP A 155 -5.42 -21.44 -9.14
C TRP A 155 -4.95 -22.56 -10.04
N ARG A 156 -4.68 -22.24 -11.30
CA ARG A 156 -4.03 -23.16 -12.24
C ARG A 156 -3.06 -22.42 -13.13
N TRP A 157 -1.83 -22.91 -13.17
CA TRP A 157 -0.78 -22.42 -14.04
C TRP A 157 -0.53 -23.46 -15.11
N PHE A 158 -0.62 -23.07 -16.38
CA PHE A 158 -0.29 -23.92 -17.51
C PHE A 158 0.89 -23.35 -18.28
N ARG A 159 1.97 -24.13 -18.41
CA ARG A 159 3.04 -23.82 -19.35
C ARG A 159 2.51 -24.03 -20.77
N LEU A 160 2.65 -23.01 -21.62
CA LEU A 160 2.28 -23.07 -23.02
C LEU A 160 3.42 -23.68 -23.85
N GLY A 161 3.11 -24.69 -24.67
CA GLY A 161 4.05 -25.38 -25.55
C GLY A 161 3.49 -25.66 -26.95
N GLY A 162 4.37 -26.10 -27.87
CA GLY A 162 4.06 -26.35 -29.28
C GLY A 162 4.17 -25.10 -30.17
N GLU A 163 4.14 -25.27 -31.51
CA GLU A 163 3.99 -24.14 -32.44
C GLU A 163 2.71 -23.37 -32.08
N GLU A 164 2.83 -22.04 -31.95
CA GLU A 164 1.75 -21.10 -31.61
C GLU A 164 1.04 -21.30 -30.25
N GLY A 165 1.54 -22.15 -29.34
CA GLY A 165 0.99 -22.29 -27.98
C GLY A 165 -0.30 -23.13 -27.89
N SER A 166 -0.47 -24.08 -28.82
CA SER A 166 -1.64 -24.97 -28.91
C SER A 166 -1.74 -26.01 -27.79
N SER A 167 -0.64 -26.34 -27.11
CA SER A 167 -0.60 -27.30 -26.00
C SER A 167 -0.45 -26.61 -24.64
N ARG A 168 -1.21 -27.08 -23.65
CA ARG A 168 -1.18 -26.58 -22.26
C ARG A 168 -0.75 -27.72 -21.33
N VAL A 169 0.35 -27.54 -20.60
CA VAL A 169 0.83 -28.49 -19.59
C VAL A 169 0.65 -27.86 -18.21
N LEU A 170 -0.08 -28.53 -17.31
CA LEU A 170 -0.26 -28.04 -15.94
C LEU A 170 1.10 -27.98 -15.22
N ALA A 171 1.46 -26.80 -14.76
CA ALA A 171 2.72 -26.51 -14.07
C ALA A 171 2.55 -26.36 -12.55
N SER A 172 1.42 -25.79 -12.09
CA SER A 172 1.14 -25.60 -10.66
C SER A 172 -0.35 -25.34 -10.42
N THR A 173 -0.81 -25.62 -9.20
CA THR A 173 -2.14 -25.24 -8.67
C THR A 173 -2.05 -24.24 -7.52
N GLU A 174 -0.83 -23.79 -7.18
CA GLU A 174 -0.61 -22.78 -6.16
C GLU A 174 -0.99 -21.39 -6.67
N ARG A 175 -1.33 -20.48 -5.75
CA ARG A 175 -1.62 -19.07 -6.08
C ARG A 175 -0.42 -18.42 -6.78
N ARG A 176 0.77 -18.61 -6.21
CA ARG A 176 2.02 -18.03 -6.71
C ARG A 176 2.82 -19.09 -7.48
N TYR A 177 3.58 -18.65 -8.46
CA TYR A 177 4.48 -19.51 -9.21
C TYR A 177 5.83 -18.82 -9.39
N THR A 178 6.92 -19.50 -9.06
CA THR A 178 8.28 -19.04 -9.30
C THR A 178 8.80 -19.73 -10.55
N ALA A 179 8.93 -18.97 -11.64
CA ALA A 179 9.49 -19.50 -12.88
C ALA A 179 10.95 -19.93 -12.65
N THR A 180 11.36 -21.04 -13.28
CA THR A 180 12.72 -21.57 -13.20
C THR A 180 13.54 -21.16 -14.41
N GLU A 181 14.86 -21.40 -14.39
CA GLU A 181 15.72 -21.21 -15.57
C GLU A 181 15.24 -22.03 -16.78
N GLY A 182 14.64 -23.22 -16.55
CA GLY A 182 14.07 -24.05 -17.60
C GLY A 182 12.78 -23.49 -18.21
N ASP A 183 12.20 -22.45 -17.61
CA ASP A 183 11.01 -21.76 -18.13
C ASP A 183 11.35 -20.57 -19.03
N ILE A 184 12.63 -20.18 -19.15
CA ILE A 184 13.04 -19.03 -19.97
C ILE A 184 12.53 -19.20 -21.42
N GLY A 185 11.88 -18.15 -21.92
CA GLY A 185 11.21 -18.15 -23.23
C GLY A 185 9.78 -18.70 -23.23
N CYS A 186 9.40 -19.53 -22.24
CA CYS A 186 8.04 -20.05 -22.10
C CYS A 186 7.05 -18.95 -21.68
N LYS A 187 5.78 -19.16 -21.98
CA LYS A 187 4.65 -18.34 -21.50
C LYS A 187 3.76 -19.18 -20.60
N PHE A 188 3.05 -18.54 -19.68
CA PHE A 188 2.09 -19.19 -18.82
C PHE A 188 0.67 -18.69 -19.11
N TYR A 189 -0.27 -19.62 -19.19
CA TYR A 189 -1.70 -19.33 -19.09
C TYR A 189 -2.14 -19.58 -17.66
N VAL A 190 -2.60 -18.54 -16.99
CA VAL A 190 -2.94 -18.53 -15.56
C VAL A 190 -4.44 -18.38 -15.43
N GLU A 191 -5.06 -19.25 -14.63
CA GLU A 191 -6.47 -19.16 -14.28
C GLU A 191 -6.64 -18.91 -12.78
N CYS A 192 -7.58 -18.02 -12.45
CA CYS A 192 -8.10 -17.81 -11.11
C CYS A 192 -9.60 -18.12 -11.12
N HIS A 193 -10.02 -19.07 -10.30
CA HIS A 193 -11.41 -19.51 -10.18
C HIS A 193 -11.96 -19.09 -8.82
N ALA A 194 -13.11 -18.39 -8.83
CA ALA A 194 -13.82 -18.04 -7.62
C ALA A 194 -14.25 -19.30 -6.86
N PRO A 195 -14.44 -19.23 -5.52
CA PRO A 195 -15.08 -20.29 -4.76
C PRO A 195 -16.42 -20.70 -5.36
N MET A 196 -16.66 -22.01 -5.51
CA MET A 196 -17.95 -22.50 -5.96
C MET A 196 -19.02 -22.20 -4.90
N MET A 197 -20.08 -21.51 -5.31
CA MET A 197 -21.28 -21.36 -4.49
C MET A 197 -22.05 -22.69 -4.48
N LYS A 198 -22.53 -23.12 -3.30
CA LYS A 198 -23.35 -24.33 -3.14
C LYS A 198 -24.78 -24.11 -3.65
N SER A 199 -24.93 -23.95 -4.95
CA SER A 199 -26.22 -23.80 -5.64
C SER A 199 -26.09 -24.36 -7.04
N GLU A 200 -27.04 -25.19 -7.48
CA GLU A 200 -27.09 -25.71 -8.86
C GLU A 200 -27.33 -24.61 -9.91
N PHE A 201 -27.73 -23.42 -9.47
CA PHE A 201 -27.98 -22.25 -10.32
C PHE A 201 -26.79 -21.29 -10.39
N ALA A 202 -25.74 -21.50 -9.58
CA ALA A 202 -24.57 -20.66 -9.62
C ALA A 202 -23.67 -21.05 -10.79
N GLU A 203 -23.26 -20.05 -11.57
CA GLU A 203 -22.28 -20.23 -12.65
C GLU A 203 -20.85 -20.15 -12.08
N ASP A 204 -19.94 -20.95 -12.64
CA ASP A 204 -18.52 -20.86 -12.35
C ASP A 204 -17.99 -19.49 -12.80
N SER A 205 -17.29 -18.78 -11.90
CA SER A 205 -16.63 -17.53 -12.23
C SER A 205 -15.12 -17.73 -12.26
N LYS A 206 -14.50 -17.38 -13.39
CA LYS A 206 -13.05 -17.38 -13.53
C LYS A 206 -12.56 -16.17 -14.30
N ALA A 207 -11.32 -15.78 -14.04
CA ALA A 207 -10.55 -14.89 -14.89
C ALA A 207 -9.21 -15.54 -15.26
N GLU A 208 -8.68 -15.15 -16.41
CA GLU A 208 -7.49 -15.75 -16.99
C GLU A 208 -6.56 -14.70 -17.61
N VAL A 209 -5.28 -15.00 -17.67
CA VAL A 209 -4.27 -14.16 -18.31
C VAL A 209 -3.16 -15.01 -18.92
N VAL A 210 -2.59 -14.57 -20.04
CA VAL A 210 -1.37 -15.14 -20.62
C VAL A 210 -0.21 -14.20 -20.33
N THR A 211 0.87 -14.72 -19.76
CA THR A 211 2.07 -13.93 -19.51
C THR A 211 2.87 -13.69 -20.79
N THR A 212 3.69 -12.65 -20.79
CA THR A 212 4.88 -12.55 -21.64
C THR A 212 5.83 -13.73 -21.40
N SER A 213 6.78 -13.89 -22.33
CA SER A 213 7.80 -14.93 -22.19
C SER A 213 8.67 -14.65 -20.96
N VAL A 214 8.97 -15.70 -20.19
CA VAL A 214 9.87 -15.60 -19.04
C VAL A 214 11.23 -15.11 -19.51
N LEU A 215 11.74 -14.07 -18.86
CA LEU A 215 13.08 -13.54 -19.06
C LEU A 215 14.04 -14.08 -17.99
N PRO A 216 15.37 -14.04 -18.24
CA PRO A 216 16.35 -14.31 -17.20
C PRO A 216 16.14 -13.43 -15.97
N GLY A 217 16.26 -14.02 -14.78
CA GLY A 217 16.24 -13.28 -13.51
C GLY A 217 17.53 -12.50 -13.26
N PRO A 218 17.51 -11.54 -12.31
CA PRO A 218 18.74 -10.89 -11.88
C PRO A 218 19.65 -11.86 -11.12
N ASN A 219 20.97 -11.65 -11.22
CA ASN A 219 21.90 -12.34 -10.35
C ASN A 219 21.80 -11.78 -8.92
N ARG A 220 21.33 -12.61 -7.98
CA ARG A 220 21.16 -12.27 -6.56
C ARG A 220 22.27 -12.84 -5.66
N ASP A 221 23.42 -13.21 -6.20
CA ASP A 221 24.54 -13.75 -5.41
C ASP A 221 25.08 -12.74 -4.39
N VAL A 222 25.04 -11.44 -4.70
CA VAL A 222 25.37 -10.37 -3.74
C VAL A 222 24.45 -10.38 -2.51
N PHE A 223 23.22 -10.88 -2.64
CA PHE A 223 22.27 -11.04 -1.53
C PHE A 223 22.41 -12.37 -0.79
N LYS A 224 23.34 -13.27 -1.14
CA LYS A 224 23.42 -14.65 -0.59
C LYS A 224 23.43 -14.69 0.94
N GLU A 225 24.16 -13.78 1.57
CA GLU A 225 24.28 -13.76 3.03
C GLU A 225 23.03 -13.19 3.69
N ARG A 226 22.46 -12.12 3.14
CA ARG A 226 21.17 -11.57 3.58
C ARG A 226 20.06 -12.62 3.46
N ARG A 227 20.01 -13.36 2.36
CA ARG A 227 19.07 -14.49 2.15
C ARG A 227 19.29 -15.62 3.16
N ARG A 228 20.55 -15.95 3.48
CA ARG A 228 20.88 -16.96 4.50
C ARG A 228 20.36 -16.57 5.88
N ILE A 229 20.55 -15.32 6.29
CA ILE A 229 20.05 -14.80 7.58
C ILE A 229 18.52 -14.70 7.56
N GLY A 230 17.95 -14.24 6.45
CA GLY A 230 16.51 -14.07 6.23
C GLY A 230 15.71 -15.36 6.22
N ALA A 231 16.31 -16.47 5.75
CA ALA A 231 15.71 -17.79 5.69
C ALA A 231 15.24 -18.32 7.06
N ILE A 232 15.83 -17.82 8.15
CA ILE A 232 15.41 -18.13 9.53
C ILE A 232 14.71 -16.88 10.08
N SER A 233 13.46 -17.04 10.50
CA SER A 233 12.70 -15.95 11.11
C SER A 233 13.34 -15.57 12.46
N ALA A 234 13.12 -14.34 12.93
CA ALA A 234 13.59 -13.96 14.26
C ALA A 234 13.02 -14.85 15.38
N ILE A 235 11.83 -15.44 15.20
CA ILE A 235 11.26 -16.39 16.18
C ILE A 235 12.12 -17.65 16.28
N ASP A 236 12.51 -18.21 15.13
CA ASP A 236 13.19 -19.51 15.09
C ASP A 236 14.69 -19.36 15.38
N LYS A 237 15.24 -18.15 15.21
CA LYS A 237 16.65 -17.85 15.38
C LYS A 237 17.07 -17.72 16.85
N TYR A 238 16.19 -17.21 17.71
CA TYR A 238 16.51 -16.94 19.12
C TYR A 238 15.77 -17.92 20.05
N PRO A 239 16.35 -18.30 21.21
CA PRO A 239 15.78 -19.32 22.10
C PRO A 239 14.38 -19.00 22.62
N GLU A 240 14.09 -17.72 22.85
CA GLU A 240 12.82 -17.21 23.38
C GLU A 240 12.10 -16.39 22.29
N PRO A 241 11.15 -16.97 21.54
CA PRO A 241 10.47 -16.35 20.40
C PRO A 241 9.84 -14.98 20.64
N GLU A 242 9.37 -14.74 21.87
CA GLU A 242 8.77 -13.48 22.31
C GLU A 242 9.80 -12.36 22.52
N GLU A 243 11.09 -12.70 22.65
CA GLU A 243 12.15 -11.74 22.93
C GLU A 243 12.56 -10.92 21.72
N ALA A 244 12.44 -11.44 20.49
CA ALA A 244 13.06 -10.81 19.33
C ALA A 244 12.13 -10.64 18.13
N PHE A 245 12.33 -9.57 17.37
CA PHE A 245 11.62 -9.28 16.13
C PHE A 245 12.54 -8.58 15.14
N ARG A 246 12.20 -8.67 13.85
CA ARG A 246 12.99 -8.10 12.76
C ARG A 246 12.30 -6.89 12.16
N VAL A 247 13.06 -5.83 11.91
CA VAL A 247 12.59 -4.56 11.33
C VAL A 247 13.34 -4.29 10.04
N MET A 248 12.62 -3.79 9.03
CA MET A 248 13.18 -3.28 7.78
C MET A 248 12.80 -1.81 7.56
N SER A 249 13.72 -0.99 7.08
CA SER A 249 13.46 0.35 6.54
C SER A 249 14.05 0.46 5.13
N TYR A 250 13.28 0.98 4.17
CA TYR A 250 13.73 1.04 2.78
C TYR A 250 13.03 2.12 1.95
N ASN A 251 13.80 3.08 1.41
CA ASN A 251 13.31 3.97 0.34
C ASN A 251 13.32 3.19 -0.98
N ILE A 252 12.15 3.09 -1.62
CA ILE A 252 11.95 2.20 -2.77
C ILE A 252 11.96 2.90 -4.14
N LEU A 253 12.37 4.16 -4.18
CA LEU A 253 12.47 4.99 -5.38
C LEU A 253 11.14 5.13 -6.14
N TYR A 254 10.46 6.25 -5.94
CA TYR A 254 9.19 6.54 -6.58
C TYR A 254 9.38 6.73 -8.09
N ASP A 255 8.57 6.04 -8.89
CA ASP A 255 8.71 6.04 -10.34
C ASP A 255 8.55 7.42 -10.96
N GLY A 256 7.71 8.28 -10.36
CA GLY A 256 7.53 9.66 -10.79
C GLY A 256 8.79 10.52 -10.68
N TYR A 257 9.75 10.15 -9.82
CA TYR A 257 11.06 10.80 -9.74
C TYR A 257 12.05 10.16 -10.73
N ALA A 258 12.04 8.84 -10.82
CA ALA A 258 12.93 8.04 -11.67
C ALA A 258 12.74 8.27 -13.18
N THR A 259 11.51 8.57 -13.62
CA THR A 259 11.15 8.66 -15.04
C THR A 259 11.21 10.08 -15.62
N THR A 260 11.57 11.09 -14.82
CA THR A 260 11.72 12.47 -15.32
C THR A 260 12.86 12.59 -16.32
N GLU A 261 12.74 13.51 -17.28
CA GLU A 261 13.82 13.80 -18.25
C GLU A 261 15.15 14.16 -17.57
N HIS A 262 15.09 14.85 -16.43
CA HIS A 262 16.27 15.18 -15.65
C HIS A 262 16.89 13.93 -15.03
N ALA A 263 16.09 13.07 -14.40
CA ALA A 263 16.57 11.84 -13.78
C ALA A 263 17.19 10.90 -14.81
N LYS A 264 16.50 10.63 -15.93
CA LYS A 264 17.03 9.77 -17.00
C LYS A 264 18.34 10.28 -17.60
N LYS A 265 18.56 11.59 -17.67
CA LYS A 265 19.78 12.18 -18.27
C LYS A 265 20.92 12.35 -17.29
N ASN A 266 20.64 12.66 -16.01
CA ASN A 266 21.65 13.12 -15.07
C ASN A 266 21.83 12.20 -13.85
N LEU A 267 20.78 11.47 -13.44
CA LEU A 267 20.84 10.60 -12.26
C LEU A 267 20.99 9.14 -12.65
N PHE A 268 20.25 8.67 -13.66
CA PHE A 268 20.08 7.27 -14.02
C PHE A 268 20.44 7.00 -15.50
N SER A 269 21.35 7.77 -16.08
CA SER A 269 21.73 7.67 -17.50
C SER A 269 22.49 6.40 -17.87
N TYR A 270 22.98 5.65 -16.87
CA TYR A 270 23.71 4.39 -17.04
C TYR A 270 22.81 3.15 -17.04
N VAL A 271 21.54 3.27 -16.63
CA VAL A 271 20.64 2.12 -16.47
C VAL A 271 19.53 2.12 -17.53
N ASP A 272 19.32 0.96 -18.15
CA ASP A 272 18.33 0.82 -19.22
C ASP A 272 16.89 0.98 -18.72
N ASP A 273 16.03 1.56 -19.55
CA ASP A 273 14.60 1.74 -19.26
C ASP A 273 13.88 0.41 -18.93
N ALA A 274 14.34 -0.72 -19.50
CA ALA A 274 13.80 -2.05 -19.22
C ALA A 274 14.09 -2.51 -17.78
N VAL A 275 15.25 -2.11 -17.23
CA VAL A 275 15.65 -2.37 -15.84
C VAL A 275 14.89 -1.44 -14.89
N MET A 276 14.68 -0.19 -15.30
CA MET A 276 13.99 0.84 -14.50
C MET A 276 12.47 0.67 -14.43
N LYS A 277 11.88 -0.19 -15.26
CA LYS A 277 10.43 -0.43 -15.31
C LYS A 277 9.85 -0.65 -13.91
N GLU A 278 8.87 0.18 -13.51
CA GLU A 278 8.27 0.17 -12.17
C GLU A 278 7.86 -1.25 -11.71
N THR A 279 7.15 -1.99 -12.57
CA THR A 279 6.68 -3.35 -12.28
C THR A 279 7.81 -4.37 -12.10
N ARG A 280 8.98 -4.14 -12.69
CA ARG A 280 10.18 -4.94 -12.45
C ARG A 280 10.74 -4.64 -11.06
N ARG A 281 10.93 -3.36 -10.74
CA ARG A 281 11.44 -2.91 -9.43
C ARG A 281 10.54 -3.39 -8.28
N ILE A 282 9.22 -3.23 -8.42
CA ILE A 282 8.21 -3.72 -7.47
C ILE A 282 8.42 -5.20 -7.13
N GLN A 283 8.64 -6.06 -8.13
CA GLN A 283 8.83 -7.49 -7.92
C GLN A 283 10.13 -7.80 -7.15
N LEU A 284 11.22 -7.08 -7.44
CA LEU A 284 12.49 -7.26 -6.74
C LEU A 284 12.44 -6.75 -5.29
N ILE A 285 11.75 -5.63 -5.05
CA ILE A 285 11.51 -5.10 -3.70
C ILE A 285 10.65 -6.08 -2.90
N PHE A 286 9.58 -6.60 -3.50
CA PHE A 286 8.73 -7.60 -2.85
C PHE A 286 9.52 -8.87 -2.51
N GLN A 287 10.35 -9.36 -3.44
CA GLN A 287 11.21 -10.51 -3.19
C GLN A 287 12.17 -10.26 -2.02
N GLU A 288 12.80 -9.07 -1.95
CA GLU A 288 13.68 -8.74 -0.83
C GLU A 288 12.93 -8.68 0.51
N ILE A 289 11.71 -8.14 0.54
CA ILE A 289 10.86 -8.14 1.74
C ILE A 289 10.54 -9.58 2.18
N GLU A 290 10.18 -10.46 1.24
CA GLU A 290 9.89 -11.87 1.53
C GLU A 290 11.13 -12.60 2.05
N GLU A 291 12.28 -12.41 1.40
CA GLU A 291 13.56 -13.01 1.78
C GLU A 291 14.05 -12.55 3.15
N ASN A 292 13.84 -11.27 3.52
CA ASN A 292 14.24 -10.75 4.83
C ASN A 292 13.35 -11.24 5.97
N ASN A 293 12.08 -11.60 5.69
CA ASN A 293 11.12 -12.14 6.65
C ASN A 293 10.94 -11.25 7.91
N SER A 294 10.85 -9.93 7.70
CA SER A 294 10.73 -8.93 8.77
C SER A 294 9.35 -8.96 9.43
N GLY A 295 9.28 -8.69 10.73
CA GLY A 295 7.99 -8.50 11.43
C GLY A 295 7.36 -7.14 11.13
N ILE A 296 8.20 -6.13 10.86
CA ILE A 296 7.84 -4.74 10.56
C ILE A 296 8.63 -4.31 9.32
N VAL A 297 7.97 -3.71 8.34
CA VAL A 297 8.58 -3.18 7.12
C VAL A 297 8.10 -1.73 6.92
N CYS A 298 9.04 -0.78 6.96
CA CYS A 298 8.79 0.64 6.75
C CYS A 298 9.36 1.05 5.40
N LEU A 299 8.50 1.49 4.49
CA LEU A 299 8.87 1.92 3.14
C LEU A 299 8.64 3.42 2.96
N GLN A 300 9.56 4.07 2.25
CA GLN A 300 9.46 5.47 1.82
C GLN A 300 9.37 5.53 0.29
N GLU A 301 8.89 6.65 -0.26
CA GLU A 301 8.67 6.82 -1.71
C GLU A 301 7.67 5.81 -2.31
N MET A 302 6.70 5.41 -1.49
CA MET A 302 5.62 4.55 -1.93
C MET A 302 4.60 5.36 -2.74
N GLY A 303 4.42 5.05 -4.01
CA GLY A 303 3.33 5.61 -4.82
C GLY A 303 1.96 5.12 -4.34
N GLU A 304 0.94 5.98 -4.32
CA GLU A 304 -0.41 5.58 -3.89
C GLU A 304 -0.99 4.44 -4.75
N HIS A 305 -0.80 4.52 -6.07
CA HIS A 305 -1.23 3.46 -6.99
C HIS A 305 -0.44 2.17 -6.76
N VAL A 306 0.86 2.30 -6.46
CA VAL A 306 1.75 1.16 -6.19
C VAL A 306 1.34 0.43 -4.92
N TYR A 307 1.03 1.17 -3.86
CA TYR A 307 0.52 0.61 -2.62
C TYR A 307 -0.79 -0.16 -2.86
N LYS A 308 -1.81 0.52 -3.38
CA LYS A 308 -3.17 -0.02 -3.48
C LYS A 308 -3.29 -1.21 -4.43
N HIS A 309 -2.59 -1.15 -5.56
CA HIS A 309 -2.75 -2.15 -6.60
C HIS A 309 -1.72 -3.28 -6.54
N PHE A 310 -0.59 -3.08 -5.85
CA PHE A 310 0.50 -4.06 -5.82
C PHE A 310 0.90 -4.42 -4.38
N PHE A 311 1.54 -3.53 -3.62
CA PHE A 311 2.16 -3.92 -2.34
C PHE A 311 1.14 -4.40 -1.31
N GLU A 312 0.01 -3.73 -1.16
CA GLU A 312 -1.05 -4.13 -0.21
C GLU A 312 -1.57 -5.55 -0.51
N PRO A 313 -2.10 -5.87 -1.71
CA PRO A 313 -2.59 -7.22 -1.98
C PRO A 313 -1.48 -8.27 -2.01
N MET A 314 -0.25 -7.92 -2.43
CA MET A 314 0.87 -8.87 -2.44
C MET A 314 1.37 -9.20 -1.03
N LEU A 315 1.58 -8.20 -0.17
CA LEU A 315 2.04 -8.43 1.21
C LEU A 315 0.94 -9.02 2.10
N ALA A 316 -0.34 -8.69 1.84
CA ALA A 316 -1.47 -9.38 2.47
C ALA A 316 -1.45 -10.89 2.21
N SER A 317 -1.10 -11.30 0.98
CA SER A 317 -1.00 -12.73 0.62
C SER A 317 0.07 -13.51 1.39
N ILE A 318 1.00 -12.83 2.06
CA ILE A 318 2.01 -13.43 2.92
C ILE A 318 1.89 -12.96 4.39
N GLY A 319 0.69 -12.50 4.78
CA GLY A 319 0.29 -12.29 6.17
C GLY A 319 0.60 -10.93 6.78
N TYR A 320 0.84 -9.89 5.97
CA TYR A 320 1.03 -8.53 6.47
C TYR A 320 -0.26 -7.70 6.36
N LEU A 321 -0.42 -6.78 7.30
CA LEU A 321 -1.37 -5.67 7.22
C LEU A 321 -0.59 -4.39 6.88
N GLY A 322 -1.06 -3.65 5.87
CA GLY A 322 -0.42 -2.43 5.38
C GLY A 322 -1.14 -1.15 5.80
N PHE A 323 -0.38 -0.06 5.91
CA PHE A 323 -0.90 1.29 6.12
C PHE A 323 -0.15 2.30 5.26
N TYR A 324 -0.86 3.05 4.44
CA TYR A 324 -0.30 4.09 3.58
C TYR A 324 -0.64 5.49 4.08
N SER A 325 0.35 6.38 4.02
CA SER A 325 0.20 7.81 4.29
C SER A 325 0.88 8.60 3.19
N GLY A 326 0.08 9.23 2.33
CA GLY A 326 0.58 10.11 1.27
C GLY A 326 1.16 11.41 1.84
N LYS A 327 2.16 11.96 1.17
CA LYS A 327 2.60 13.34 1.41
C LYS A 327 1.43 14.31 1.14
N THR A 328 1.44 15.46 1.78
CA THR A 328 0.36 16.44 1.63
C THR A 328 0.42 17.15 0.27
N GLY A 329 -0.63 17.88 -0.09
CA GLY A 329 -0.69 18.62 -1.35
C GLY A 329 -0.87 17.72 -2.57
N THR A 330 -0.04 17.90 -3.60
CA THR A 330 -0.16 17.22 -4.90
C THR A 330 0.92 16.17 -5.15
N THR A 331 1.65 15.77 -4.11
CA THR A 331 2.70 14.75 -4.22
C THR A 331 2.04 13.37 -4.21
N ASN A 332 2.31 12.54 -5.22
CA ASN A 332 1.61 11.27 -5.43
C ASN A 332 2.31 10.05 -4.78
N GLU A 333 3.21 10.31 -3.82
CA GLU A 333 3.89 9.30 -3.03
C GLU A 333 3.90 9.66 -1.54
N GLY A 334 4.25 8.68 -0.70
CA GLY A 334 4.48 8.88 0.70
C GLY A 334 5.14 7.69 1.37
N CYS A 335 4.70 7.38 2.58
CA CYS A 335 5.25 6.28 3.38
C CYS A 335 4.23 5.14 3.49
N ALA A 336 4.73 3.91 3.57
CA ALA A 336 3.91 2.75 3.89
C ALA A 336 4.57 1.90 4.97
N THR A 337 3.76 1.39 5.90
CA THR A 337 4.22 0.49 6.96
C THR A 337 3.44 -0.81 6.85
N PHE A 338 4.15 -1.94 6.81
CA PHE A 338 3.57 -3.28 6.77
C PHE A 338 3.96 -4.05 8.03
N VAL A 339 2.96 -4.66 8.66
CA VAL A 339 3.11 -5.34 9.95
C VAL A 339 2.64 -6.78 9.82
N LYS A 340 3.50 -7.73 10.20
CA LYS A 340 3.18 -9.16 10.13
C LYS A 340 2.13 -9.51 11.19
N MET A 341 0.94 -9.90 10.76
CA MET A 341 -0.23 -10.06 11.65
C MET A 341 -0.11 -11.22 12.63
N THR A 342 0.80 -12.17 12.40
CA THR A 342 1.12 -13.22 13.36
C THR A 342 2.02 -12.73 14.49
N ARG A 343 2.67 -11.57 14.34
CA ARG A 343 3.65 -11.01 15.29
C ARG A 343 3.06 -9.88 16.12
N PHE A 344 2.29 -9.01 15.50
CA PHE A 344 1.81 -7.79 16.12
C PHE A 344 0.32 -7.56 15.86
N GLU A 345 -0.31 -6.91 16.83
CA GLU A 345 -1.59 -6.24 16.70
C GLU A 345 -1.34 -4.74 16.57
N VAL A 346 -2.04 -4.07 15.66
CA VAL A 346 -1.98 -2.61 15.51
C VAL A 346 -3.05 -2.02 16.42
N VAL A 347 -2.62 -1.32 17.47
CA VAL A 347 -3.51 -0.77 18.52
C VAL A 347 -3.98 0.64 18.15
N LYS A 348 -3.07 1.45 17.60
CA LYS A 348 -3.30 2.84 17.24
C LYS A 348 -2.48 3.18 16.01
N GLN A 349 -3.00 4.06 15.16
CA GLN A 349 -2.28 4.60 14.02
C GLN A 349 -2.67 6.06 13.78
N ASP A 350 -1.76 6.84 13.22
CA ASP A 350 -2.02 8.22 12.78
C ASP A 350 -0.99 8.66 11.73
N THR A 351 -1.25 9.79 11.08
CA THR A 351 -0.33 10.47 10.16
C THR A 351 -0.09 11.90 10.60
N LEU A 352 1.16 12.24 10.86
CA LEU A 352 1.59 13.58 11.23
C LEU A 352 1.94 14.40 9.98
N ASP A 353 1.20 15.49 9.74
CA ASP A 353 1.64 16.55 8.81
C ASP A 353 2.76 17.36 9.47
N LEU A 354 3.99 17.23 8.97
CA LEU A 354 5.16 17.86 9.59
C LEU A 354 5.14 19.39 9.44
N SER A 355 4.53 19.92 8.38
CA SER A 355 4.37 21.37 8.20
C SER A 355 3.47 21.94 9.30
N VAL A 356 2.38 21.25 9.63
CA VAL A 356 1.45 21.65 10.70
C VAL A 356 2.11 21.45 12.07
N ALA A 357 2.74 20.30 12.30
CA ALA A 357 3.37 19.96 13.57
C ALA A 357 4.48 20.96 13.94
N VAL A 358 5.36 21.31 12.99
CA VAL A 358 6.44 22.28 13.23
C VAL A 358 5.88 23.67 13.52
N LYS A 359 4.86 24.13 12.79
CA LYS A 359 4.25 25.46 13.03
C LYS A 359 3.56 25.56 14.38
N ASN A 360 2.94 24.47 14.84
CA ASN A 360 2.20 24.42 16.10
C ASN A 360 3.09 24.03 17.29
N SER A 361 4.40 23.84 17.08
CA SER A 361 5.31 23.43 18.14
C SER A 361 5.36 24.47 19.26
N THR A 362 5.30 23.98 20.50
CA THR A 362 5.49 24.77 21.72
C THR A 362 6.97 24.85 22.14
N ASN A 363 7.86 24.17 21.41
CA ASN A 363 9.30 24.21 21.66
C ASN A 363 9.85 25.59 21.32
N ARG A 364 10.51 26.24 22.29
CA ARG A 364 11.06 27.59 22.13
C ARG A 364 12.15 27.68 21.07
N ALA A 365 12.97 26.64 20.89
CA ALA A 365 13.99 26.60 19.85
C ALA A 365 13.35 26.55 18.46
N THR A 366 12.28 25.76 18.28
CA THR A 366 11.48 25.75 17.04
C THR A 366 10.89 27.12 16.74
N GLN A 367 10.20 27.73 17.71
CA GLN A 367 9.58 29.05 17.54
C GLN A 367 10.64 30.11 17.17
N SER A 368 11.75 30.14 17.89
CA SER A 368 12.84 31.07 17.62
C SER A 368 13.49 30.86 16.25
N LEU A 369 13.68 29.61 15.80
CA LEU A 369 14.18 29.31 14.45
C LEU A 369 13.22 29.83 13.36
N LEU A 370 11.92 29.61 13.51
CA LEU A 370 10.92 30.06 12.53
C LEU A 370 10.79 31.59 12.50
N GLU A 371 10.87 32.25 13.65
CA GLU A 371 10.84 33.71 13.77
C GLU A 371 12.09 34.37 13.18
N ASN A 372 13.27 33.85 13.52
CA ASN A 372 14.55 34.44 13.11
C ASN A 372 14.94 34.12 11.66
N PHE A 373 14.40 33.04 11.08
CA PHE A 373 14.75 32.59 9.73
C PHE A 373 13.50 32.44 8.83
N PRO A 374 12.97 33.55 8.28
CA PRO A 374 11.73 33.54 7.48
C PRO A 374 11.75 32.62 6.24
N GLU A 375 12.90 32.45 5.59
CA GLU A 375 13.03 31.55 4.43
C GLU A 375 12.92 30.07 4.84
N ILE A 376 13.39 29.70 6.04
CA ILE A 376 13.16 28.37 6.62
C ILE A 376 11.67 28.19 6.91
N ALA A 377 11.03 29.16 7.56
CA ALA A 377 9.59 29.11 7.87
C ALA A 377 8.72 29.00 6.60
N LYS A 378 9.08 29.73 5.54
CA LYS A 378 8.47 29.64 4.21
C LYS A 378 8.65 28.25 3.60
N GLY A 379 9.83 27.65 3.75
CA GLY A 379 10.09 26.29 3.32
C GLY A 379 9.22 25.28 4.05
N ILE A 380 9.21 25.32 5.39
CA ILE A 380 8.33 24.46 6.22
C ILE A 380 6.87 24.55 5.76
N LYS A 381 6.38 25.74 5.39
CA LYS A 381 4.99 25.90 4.92
C LYS A 381 4.68 25.18 3.60
N ARG A 382 5.68 24.93 2.77
CA ARG A 382 5.52 24.40 1.41
C ARG A 382 5.96 22.95 1.26
N ILE A 383 6.74 22.42 2.20
CA ILE A 383 7.22 21.05 2.16
C ILE A 383 6.11 20.10 2.64
N PRO A 384 5.76 19.07 1.85
CA PRO A 384 4.61 18.20 2.14
C PRO A 384 4.96 16.95 2.97
N SER A 385 6.14 16.90 3.59
CA SER A 385 6.62 15.72 4.33
C SER A 385 5.66 15.32 5.46
N VAL A 386 5.55 14.01 5.68
CA VAL A 386 4.70 13.40 6.70
C VAL A 386 5.50 12.39 7.52
N ALA A 387 4.96 12.00 8.68
CA ALA A 387 5.42 10.82 9.42
C ALA A 387 4.22 9.93 9.77
N GLN A 388 4.36 8.62 9.56
CA GLN A 388 3.42 7.63 10.10
C GLN A 388 3.76 7.38 11.56
N LEU A 389 2.73 7.20 12.39
CA LEU A 389 2.85 6.80 13.79
C LEU A 389 1.96 5.58 14.03
N LEU A 390 2.52 4.53 14.61
CA LEU A 390 1.77 3.32 14.96
C LEU A 390 2.11 2.88 16.39
N VAL A 391 1.12 2.37 17.11
CA VAL A 391 1.33 1.60 18.34
C VAL A 391 1.11 0.13 18.00
N LEU A 392 2.15 -0.68 18.14
CA LEU A 392 2.13 -2.11 17.85
C LEU A 392 2.24 -2.89 19.15
N ARG A 393 1.27 -3.75 19.44
CA ARG A 393 1.35 -4.68 20.57
C ARG A 393 1.86 -6.04 20.09
N SER A 394 2.85 -6.60 20.78
CA SER A 394 3.34 -7.94 20.49
C SER A 394 2.25 -8.97 20.81
N LYS A 395 1.98 -9.88 19.87
CA LYS A 395 1.08 -11.03 20.11
C LYS A 395 1.74 -12.15 20.90
N LEU A 396 3.07 -12.21 20.89
CA LEU A 396 3.85 -13.22 21.63
C LEU A 396 4.14 -12.77 23.07
N GLY A 397 4.14 -11.46 23.33
CA GLY A 397 4.28 -10.89 24.67
C GLY A 397 3.32 -9.70 24.84
N PRO A 398 2.05 -9.90 25.21
CA PRO A 398 1.01 -8.86 25.17
C PRO A 398 1.25 -7.62 26.05
N THR A 399 2.19 -7.69 27.00
CA THR A 399 2.65 -6.55 27.80
C THR A 399 3.67 -5.66 27.09
N ARG A 400 4.23 -6.14 25.97
CA ARG A 400 5.27 -5.46 25.19
C ARG A 400 4.64 -4.75 24.00
N SER A 401 4.91 -3.46 23.88
CA SER A 401 4.40 -2.62 22.80
C SER A 401 5.51 -1.75 22.22
N ILE A 402 5.32 -1.28 20.98
CA ILE A 402 6.24 -0.40 20.24
C ILE A 402 5.48 0.85 19.79
N VAL A 403 6.02 2.04 20.04
CA VAL A 403 5.69 3.26 19.29
C VAL A 403 6.63 3.28 18.10
N LEU A 404 6.05 3.07 16.92
CA LEU A 404 6.74 3.04 15.65
C LEU A 404 6.53 4.36 14.91
N SER A 405 7.58 4.92 14.33
CA SER A 405 7.44 5.94 13.29
C SER A 405 8.10 5.54 11.97
N ASN A 406 7.57 6.08 10.86
CA ASN A 406 8.15 5.97 9.53
C ASN A 406 8.04 7.32 8.82
N THR A 407 9.13 7.87 8.31
CA THR A 407 9.13 9.19 7.66
C THR A 407 10.07 9.29 6.46
N HIS A 408 9.85 10.32 5.64
CA HIS A 408 10.74 10.75 4.57
C HIS A 408 10.89 12.28 4.64
N LEU A 409 12.03 12.75 5.15
CA LEU A 409 12.29 14.18 5.37
C LEU A 409 12.73 14.91 4.09
N PHE A 410 12.83 16.24 4.17
CA PHE A 410 13.13 17.07 3.00
C PHE A 410 14.54 16.85 2.43
N TYR A 411 14.61 16.59 1.12
CA TYR A 411 15.82 16.11 0.42
C TYR A 411 16.92 17.13 0.15
N ARG A 412 16.61 18.44 0.06
CA ARG A 412 17.59 19.44 -0.42
C ARG A 412 18.85 19.47 0.45
N GLY A 413 20.03 19.36 -0.14
CA GLY A 413 21.31 19.27 0.59
C GLY A 413 21.51 20.38 1.62
N ASP A 414 21.18 21.62 1.29
CA ASP A 414 21.34 22.80 2.15
C ASP A 414 20.32 22.93 3.31
N ALA A 415 19.30 22.06 3.35
CA ALA A 415 18.14 22.22 4.23
C ALA A 415 18.30 21.58 5.64
N HIS A 416 19.49 21.64 6.23
CA HIS A 416 19.79 20.97 7.52
C HIS A 416 18.86 21.40 8.67
N MET A 417 18.57 22.69 8.79
CA MET A 417 17.70 23.21 9.85
C MET A 417 16.22 22.85 9.63
N ILE A 418 15.79 22.73 8.37
CA ILE A 418 14.44 22.23 8.05
C ILE A 418 14.30 20.79 8.52
N ARG A 419 15.29 19.95 8.22
CA ARG A 419 15.30 18.55 8.68
C ARG A 419 15.35 18.45 10.21
N LEU A 420 16.12 19.30 10.89
CA LEU A 420 16.13 19.35 12.36
C LEU A 420 14.74 19.67 12.92
N LEU A 421 14.05 20.67 12.37
CA LEU A 421 12.68 21.03 12.77
C LEU A 421 11.69 19.88 12.52
N GLN A 422 11.76 19.27 11.33
CA GLN A 422 10.91 18.14 10.96
C GLN A 422 11.15 16.92 11.86
N GLY A 423 12.40 16.52 12.06
CA GLY A 423 12.77 15.40 12.92
C GLY A 423 12.43 15.65 14.39
N GLY A 424 12.61 16.89 14.87
CA GLY A 424 12.14 17.33 16.18
C GLY A 424 10.63 17.13 16.36
N ALA A 425 9.82 17.47 15.36
CA ALA A 425 8.38 17.24 15.40
C ALA A 425 8.01 15.74 15.45
N VAL A 426 8.77 14.87 14.77
CA VAL A 426 8.56 13.40 14.86
C VAL A 426 8.91 12.90 16.27
N VAL A 427 10.05 13.33 16.83
CA VAL A 427 10.49 12.98 18.18
C VAL A 427 9.47 13.44 19.23
N ASP A 428 8.96 14.68 19.10
CA ASP A 428 7.95 15.23 20.00
C ASP A 428 6.67 14.39 19.97
N ALA A 429 6.20 13.99 18.77
CA ALA A 429 4.99 13.18 18.62
C ALA A 429 5.16 11.76 19.19
N VAL A 430 6.30 11.11 18.94
CA VAL A 430 6.63 9.80 19.52
C VAL A 430 6.70 9.90 21.05
N SER A 431 7.35 10.95 21.58
CA SER A 431 7.44 11.20 23.03
C SER A 431 6.07 11.44 23.66
N GLN A 432 5.18 12.17 22.98
CA GLN A 432 3.80 12.39 23.43
C GLN A 432 3.02 11.08 23.50
N TRP A 433 3.09 10.23 22.47
CA TRP A 433 2.40 8.93 22.48
C TRP A 433 2.95 8.00 23.56
N ARG A 434 4.26 8.00 23.77
CA ARG A 434 4.89 7.24 24.86
C ARG A 434 4.46 7.75 26.25
N ALA A 435 4.12 9.03 26.38
CA ALA A 435 3.64 9.60 27.64
C ALA A 435 2.13 9.38 27.90
N GLU A 436 1.39 8.80 26.95
CA GLU A 436 -0.02 8.45 27.16
C GLU A 436 -0.17 7.34 28.21
N ILE A 437 -1.24 7.42 29.01
CA ILE A 437 -1.51 6.45 30.08
C ILE A 437 -1.60 5.04 29.49
N GLY A 438 -0.79 4.12 30.00
CA GLY A 438 -0.69 2.73 29.55
C GLY A 438 0.32 2.47 28.44
N LEU A 439 1.04 3.50 27.98
CA LEU A 439 2.11 3.39 26.97
C LEU A 439 3.49 3.80 27.50
N GLU A 440 3.66 4.05 28.79
CA GLU A 440 4.86 4.62 29.41
C GLU A 440 6.12 3.74 29.21
N SER A 441 5.94 2.42 29.22
CA SER A 441 6.98 1.41 29.01
C SER A 441 7.08 0.92 27.56
N THR A 442 6.39 1.57 26.63
CA THR A 442 6.41 1.19 25.21
C THR A 442 7.78 1.49 24.61
N ALA A 443 8.35 0.50 23.92
CA ALA A 443 9.61 0.66 23.21
C ALA A 443 9.47 1.63 22.03
N VAL A 444 10.59 2.20 21.59
CA VAL A 444 10.60 3.15 20.46
C VAL A 444 11.39 2.58 19.29
N VAL A 445 10.78 2.64 18.10
CA VAL A 445 11.43 2.35 16.82
C VAL A 445 11.06 3.46 15.84
N MET A 446 12.04 4.12 15.23
CA MET A 446 11.81 5.22 14.30
C MET A 446 12.60 4.96 13.02
N CYS A 447 11.89 4.51 11.99
CA CYS A 447 12.43 4.22 10.66
C CYS A 447 12.29 5.45 9.75
N GLY A 448 13.13 5.52 8.72
CA GLY A 448 12.91 6.48 7.66
C GLY A 448 14.13 6.77 6.81
N ASP A 449 13.85 7.45 5.71
CA ASP A 449 14.83 8.26 5.00
C ASP A 449 14.83 9.65 5.65
N TRP A 450 15.87 9.89 6.46
CA TRP A 450 16.00 11.14 7.21
C TRP A 450 16.64 12.25 6.37
N ASN A 451 17.11 11.93 5.16
CA ASN A 451 17.84 12.84 4.27
C ASN A 451 18.98 13.59 5.00
N ALA A 452 19.59 12.95 6.00
CA ALA A 452 20.55 13.57 6.90
C ALA A 452 21.82 12.73 7.00
N HIS A 453 22.91 13.24 6.44
CA HIS A 453 24.22 12.61 6.57
C HIS A 453 24.66 12.49 8.05
N PRO A 454 25.61 11.60 8.40
CA PRO A 454 25.93 11.28 9.79
C PRO A 454 26.43 12.46 10.65
N GLN A 455 26.96 13.52 10.02
CA GLN A 455 27.44 14.73 10.70
C GLN A 455 26.39 15.87 10.71
N ALA A 456 25.18 15.60 10.24
CA ALA A 456 24.09 16.56 10.23
C ALA A 456 23.59 16.85 11.66
N PRO A 457 23.07 18.07 11.92
CA PRO A 457 22.57 18.44 13.25
C PRO A 457 21.39 17.57 13.70
N LEU A 458 20.59 17.06 12.75
CA LEU A 458 19.50 16.13 13.06
C LEU A 458 20.03 14.80 13.61
N VAL A 459 21.10 14.23 13.03
CA VAL A 459 21.64 12.95 13.51
C VAL A 459 22.26 13.11 14.88
N ALA A 460 23.01 14.20 15.12
CA ALA A 460 23.52 14.54 16.45
C ALA A 460 22.37 14.71 17.46
N PHE A 461 21.30 15.43 17.12
CA PHE A 461 20.12 15.55 17.98
C PHE A 461 19.51 14.19 18.35
N LEU A 462 19.34 13.30 17.36
CA LEU A 462 18.75 11.97 17.58
C LEU A 462 19.64 11.11 18.49
N LEU A 463 20.96 11.10 18.28
CA LEU A 463 21.89 10.22 19.00
C LEU A 463 22.32 10.79 20.37
N ASP A 464 22.65 12.08 20.43
CA ASP A 464 23.11 12.73 21.67
C ASP A 464 21.95 13.10 22.59
N GLY A 465 20.72 13.07 22.06
CA GLY A 465 19.49 13.45 22.75
C GLY A 465 19.35 14.95 22.99
N GLN A 466 20.36 15.75 22.64
CA GLN A 466 20.35 17.20 22.75
C GLN A 466 21.24 17.85 21.70
N ILE A 467 20.84 19.03 21.24
CA ILE A 467 21.66 19.85 20.37
C ILE A 467 21.36 21.32 20.66
N ASP A 468 22.36 22.19 20.54
CA ASP A 468 22.19 23.63 20.73
C ASP A 468 22.72 24.46 19.55
N SER A 469 22.50 25.76 19.66
CA SER A 469 22.88 26.75 18.64
C SER A 469 24.39 26.96 18.46
N THR A 470 25.26 26.32 19.25
CA THR A 470 26.72 26.39 19.05
C THR A 470 27.19 25.59 17.83
N GLN A 471 26.34 24.70 17.32
CA GLN A 471 26.63 23.85 16.17
C GLN A 471 26.79 24.64 14.87
N LYS A 472 27.76 24.24 14.04
CA LYS A 472 28.15 24.94 12.80
C LYS A 472 26.98 25.22 11.85
N HIS A 473 26.02 24.30 11.75
CA HIS A 473 24.90 24.40 10.82
C HIS A 473 23.88 25.47 11.23
N TRP A 474 23.87 25.87 12.51
CA TRP A 474 23.04 26.99 12.97
C TRP A 474 23.53 28.34 12.43
N GLN A 475 24.85 28.48 12.29
CA GLN A 475 25.48 29.66 11.68
C GLN A 475 25.23 29.71 10.16
N GLN A 476 24.90 28.58 9.55
CA GLN A 476 24.52 28.47 8.13
C GLN A 476 23.01 28.63 7.90
N ALA A 477 22.18 28.62 8.94
CA ALA A 477 20.73 28.85 8.82
C ALA A 477 20.37 30.13 8.01
N PRO A 478 21.07 31.28 8.17
CA PRO A 478 20.82 32.47 7.37
C PRO A 478 21.08 32.32 5.87
N SER A 479 21.83 31.31 5.41
CA SER A 479 22.13 31.13 3.97
C SER A 479 21.03 30.39 3.22
N PHE A 480 20.10 29.72 3.91
CA PHE A 480 19.02 29.00 3.26
C PHE A 480 18.07 29.95 2.53
N ARG A 481 17.75 29.64 1.27
CA ARG A 481 16.77 30.34 0.45
C ARG A 481 15.79 29.34 -0.14
N TRP A 482 14.49 29.58 0.05
CA TRP A 482 13.46 28.67 -0.47
C TRP A 482 13.41 28.70 -1.99
N ASN A 483 13.37 29.90 -2.57
CA ASN A 483 13.45 30.10 -4.02
C ASN A 483 14.90 30.36 -4.40
N LEU A 484 15.49 29.46 -5.19
CA LEU A 484 16.78 29.73 -5.85
C LEU A 484 16.48 30.39 -7.21
N SER A 485 16.33 31.72 -7.26
CA SER A 485 16.46 32.42 -8.55
C SER A 485 17.93 32.45 -8.95
N ARG A 486 18.20 32.15 -10.22
CA ARG A 486 19.55 32.14 -10.83
C ARG A 486 20.22 33.53 -10.91
N SER A 487 19.73 34.52 -10.18
CA SER A 487 20.06 35.94 -10.35
C SER A 487 20.29 36.66 -9.02
N ASP A 488 20.78 35.97 -8.00
CA ASP A 488 21.08 36.60 -6.71
C ASP A 488 22.61 36.74 -6.59
N GLU A 489 23.18 37.63 -7.40
CA GLU A 489 24.39 38.40 -7.08
C GLU A 489 24.05 39.50 -6.05
N ASP A 490 23.14 39.23 -5.10
CA ASP A 490 22.97 40.11 -3.96
C ASP A 490 24.08 39.76 -2.97
N GLY A 491 24.93 40.76 -2.71
CA GLY A 491 26.10 40.68 -1.84
C GLY A 491 25.79 40.16 -0.43
N PRO A 492 26.82 40.03 0.43
CA PRO A 492 26.67 39.45 1.76
C PRO A 492 25.55 40.16 2.53
N VAL A 493 24.47 39.42 2.78
CA VAL A 493 23.39 39.86 3.67
C VAL A 493 23.99 39.99 5.06
N GLU A 494 23.80 41.13 5.71
CA GLU A 494 24.17 41.33 7.12
C GLU A 494 23.59 40.19 7.95
N ILE A 495 24.48 39.35 8.48
CA ILE A 495 24.15 38.25 9.38
C ILE A 495 23.67 38.91 10.68
N PRO A 496 22.43 38.72 11.14
CA PRO A 496 22.04 39.16 12.47
C PRO A 496 22.97 38.49 13.47
N SER A 497 23.81 39.32 14.09
CA SER A 497 24.76 38.94 15.12
C SER A 497 23.98 38.45 16.35
N GLU A 498 24.30 37.24 16.77
CA GLU A 498 23.74 36.49 17.91
C GLU A 498 22.48 35.67 17.63
N VAL A 499 22.70 34.46 17.10
CA VAL A 499 21.81 33.34 17.38
C VAL A 499 21.81 33.13 18.90
N ARG A 500 20.70 33.46 19.56
CA ARG A 500 20.53 33.25 21.00
C ARG A 500 20.64 31.75 21.33
N PRO A 501 21.23 31.37 22.47
CA PRO A 501 21.26 29.98 22.92
C PRO A 501 19.86 29.40 22.93
N ASN A 502 19.64 28.44 22.04
CA ASN A 502 18.43 27.63 21.96
C ASN A 502 18.88 26.18 21.83
N SER A 503 18.15 25.28 22.47
CA SER A 503 18.45 23.85 22.41
C SER A 503 17.21 23.02 22.10
N PHE A 504 17.42 21.95 21.35
CA PHE A 504 16.51 20.82 21.28
C PHE A 504 16.98 19.75 22.25
N GLY A 505 16.04 19.01 22.84
CA GLY A 505 16.34 17.91 23.73
C GLY A 505 15.22 16.88 23.76
N HIS A 506 15.58 15.61 23.95
CA HIS A 506 14.64 14.50 24.12
C HIS A 506 15.20 13.42 25.05
N ALA A 507 14.33 12.61 25.65
CA ALA A 507 14.70 11.56 26.60
C ALA A 507 14.49 10.14 26.07
N LEU A 508 14.56 9.95 24.74
CA LEU A 508 14.31 8.67 24.08
C LEU A 508 15.54 7.73 24.05
N ASP A 509 16.74 8.21 24.41
CA ASP A 509 18.00 7.44 24.46
C ASP A 509 18.20 6.58 23.20
N LEU A 510 18.18 7.23 22.03
CA LEU A 510 18.17 6.54 20.75
C LEU A 510 19.56 6.09 20.32
N VAL A 511 19.62 4.93 19.67
CA VAL A 511 20.79 4.47 18.92
C VAL A 511 20.37 4.11 17.49
N SER A 512 21.27 4.27 16.53
CA SER A 512 21.04 3.73 15.17
C SER A 512 21.26 2.23 15.18
N ALA A 513 20.19 1.45 15.02
CA ALA A 513 20.24 -0.01 15.13
C ALA A 513 21.17 -0.66 14.11
N CYS A 514 21.28 -0.09 12.91
CA CYS A 514 22.18 -0.57 11.86
C CYS A 514 23.53 0.17 11.84
N GLY A 515 23.84 0.95 12.88
CA GLY A 515 25.05 1.77 12.94
C GLY A 515 25.05 2.92 11.94
N ILE A 516 26.25 3.29 11.48
CA ILE A 516 26.47 4.31 10.45
C ILE A 516 27.22 3.62 9.31
N PRO A 517 26.53 3.02 8.33
CA PRO A 517 27.19 2.43 7.16
C PRO A 517 27.93 3.48 6.33
N ALA A 518 28.73 3.02 5.36
CA ALA A 518 29.42 3.92 4.43
C ALA A 518 28.42 4.69 3.54
N PHE A 519 27.33 4.03 3.16
CA PHE A 519 26.25 4.60 2.38
C PHE A 519 24.95 3.83 2.62
N THR A 520 23.83 4.51 2.42
CA THR A 520 22.50 3.89 2.24
C THR A 520 21.83 4.34 0.95
N ASN A 521 22.28 5.46 0.38
CA ASN A 521 22.00 5.90 -0.99
C ASN A 521 23.30 5.91 -1.81
N TYR A 522 23.28 5.40 -3.03
CA TYR A 522 24.45 5.38 -3.91
C TYR A 522 24.07 5.63 -5.37
N VAL A 523 24.11 6.89 -5.81
CA VAL A 523 24.01 7.29 -7.22
C VAL A 523 25.33 7.88 -7.70
N THR A 524 25.54 8.06 -9.00
CA THR A 524 26.82 8.58 -9.53
C THR A 524 27.22 9.96 -9.00
N THR A 525 26.25 10.81 -8.67
CA THR A 525 26.47 12.20 -8.24
C THR A 525 26.50 12.38 -6.72
N PHE A 526 26.10 11.38 -5.94
CA PHE A 526 25.92 11.49 -4.50
C PHE A 526 25.93 10.11 -3.85
N GLN A 527 26.67 9.97 -2.76
CA GLN A 527 26.70 8.77 -1.92
C GLN A 527 26.81 9.20 -0.47
N ASP A 528 25.87 8.75 0.38
CA ASP A 528 25.92 9.02 1.82
C ASP A 528 24.96 8.09 2.56
N THR A 529 25.02 8.12 3.88
CA THR A 529 24.08 7.46 4.79
C THR A 529 22.96 8.43 5.16
N LEU A 530 21.77 8.15 4.62
CA LEU A 530 20.57 8.97 4.79
C LEU A 530 19.47 8.26 5.58
N ASP A 531 19.50 6.93 5.58
CA ASP A 531 18.48 6.08 6.17
C ASP A 531 18.92 5.61 7.55
N TYR A 532 17.97 5.58 8.50
CA TYR A 532 18.24 5.12 9.86
C TYR A 532 17.03 4.37 10.44
N ILE A 533 17.33 3.35 11.24
CA ILE A 533 16.39 2.73 12.18
C ILE A 533 16.84 3.14 13.58
N MET A 534 16.26 4.21 14.13
CA MET A 534 16.57 4.66 15.49
C MET A 534 15.76 3.86 16.49
N VAL A 535 16.39 3.36 17.56
CA VAL A 535 15.75 2.52 18.58
C VAL A 535 16.01 3.05 19.97
N GLY A 536 14.97 3.05 20.82
CA GLY A 536 15.11 3.38 22.24
C GLY A 536 15.91 2.30 22.96
N SER A 537 17.14 2.63 23.36
CA SER A 537 18.11 1.66 23.88
C SER A 537 17.79 1.14 25.29
N LYS A 538 16.86 1.80 25.99
CA LYS A 538 16.37 1.36 27.30
C LYS A 538 15.47 0.13 27.20
N GLU A 539 14.61 0.07 26.18
CA GLU A 539 13.61 -0.99 26.02
C GLU A 539 14.02 -2.04 24.99
N LEU A 540 14.94 -1.70 24.07
CA LEU A 540 15.37 -2.58 22.98
C LEU A 540 16.89 -2.67 22.87
N GLN A 541 17.36 -3.87 22.52
CA GLN A 541 18.75 -4.18 22.20
C GLN A 541 18.86 -4.68 20.76
N VAL A 542 19.91 -4.25 20.05
CA VAL A 542 20.22 -4.77 18.72
C VAL A 542 20.89 -6.13 18.87
N ARG A 543 20.30 -7.18 18.30
CA ARG A 543 20.84 -8.56 18.35
C ARG A 543 21.67 -8.89 17.12
N ASP A 544 21.21 -8.46 15.95
CA ASP A 544 21.90 -8.71 14.69
C ASP A 544 21.53 -7.66 13.65
N VAL A 545 22.41 -7.43 12.68
CA VAL A 545 22.23 -6.48 11.58
C VAL A 545 22.58 -7.21 10.29
N PHE A 546 21.70 -7.12 9.29
CA PHE A 546 21.97 -7.73 7.99
C PHE A 546 23.16 -7.02 7.35
N PRO A 547 24.09 -7.76 6.73
CA PRO A 547 25.30 -7.16 6.19
C PRO A 547 24.96 -6.16 5.10
N PHE A 548 25.71 -5.05 5.11
CA PHE A 548 25.71 -4.05 4.07
C PHE A 548 26.46 -4.53 2.83
N PHE A 549 26.19 -3.88 1.70
CA PHE A 549 26.89 -4.12 0.45
C PHE A 549 28.19 -3.32 0.40
N THR A 550 29.19 -3.89 -0.25
CA THR A 550 30.44 -3.22 -0.56
C THR A 550 30.27 -2.25 -1.73
N GLU A 551 31.19 -1.29 -1.85
CA GLU A 551 31.22 -0.38 -3.00
C GLU A 551 31.35 -1.13 -4.34
N GLU A 552 32.16 -2.20 -4.39
CA GLU A 552 32.33 -3.05 -5.58
C GLU A 552 31.00 -3.70 -6.00
N GLU A 553 30.20 -4.18 -5.04
CA GLU A 553 28.91 -4.81 -5.33
C GLU A 553 27.88 -3.83 -5.89
N VAL A 554 27.82 -2.60 -5.35
CA VAL A 554 26.84 -1.58 -5.80
C VAL A 554 27.28 -0.83 -7.06
N THR A 555 28.58 -0.86 -7.39
CA THR A 555 29.14 -0.24 -8.60
C THR A 555 29.39 -1.22 -9.75
N HIS A 556 29.02 -2.50 -9.58
CA HIS A 556 29.17 -3.51 -10.64
C HIS A 556 28.52 -3.08 -11.97
N GLU A 557 27.41 -2.34 -11.89
CA GLU A 557 26.72 -1.70 -13.02
C GLU A 557 26.73 -0.16 -12.87
N VAL A 558 27.89 0.41 -12.55
CA VAL A 558 28.14 1.85 -12.33
C VAL A 558 27.65 2.37 -10.97
N ALA A 559 26.35 2.28 -10.66
CA ALA A 559 25.75 2.73 -9.40
C ALA A 559 24.35 2.11 -9.21
N LEU A 560 23.60 2.53 -8.18
CA LEU A 560 22.22 2.12 -7.94
C LEU A 560 21.23 3.10 -8.60
N PRO A 561 20.05 2.67 -9.08
CA PRO A 561 19.59 1.30 -9.22
C PRO A 561 20.30 0.56 -10.37
N SER A 562 20.19 -0.76 -10.39
CA SER A 562 20.81 -1.61 -11.41
C SER A 562 19.93 -2.80 -11.77
N SER A 563 20.42 -3.71 -12.63
CA SER A 563 19.70 -4.96 -12.90
C SER A 563 19.45 -5.77 -11.61
N THR A 564 20.36 -5.70 -10.64
CA THR A 564 20.24 -6.42 -9.36
C THR A 564 19.53 -5.62 -8.26
N PHE A 565 19.70 -4.30 -8.23
CA PHE A 565 19.16 -3.44 -7.16
C PHE A 565 18.00 -2.55 -7.67
N PRO A 566 16.80 -2.63 -7.08
CA PRO A 566 15.60 -1.95 -7.60
C PRO A 566 15.38 -0.51 -7.12
N SER A 567 16.28 0.01 -6.30
CA SER A 567 16.24 1.37 -5.72
C SER A 567 17.64 1.98 -5.79
N ASP A 568 17.72 3.30 -5.73
CA ASP A 568 18.97 4.03 -5.48
C ASP A 568 19.42 3.98 -4.01
N HIS A 569 18.54 3.48 -3.13
CA HIS A 569 18.83 3.16 -1.73
C HIS A 569 19.05 1.66 -1.49
N ILE A 570 19.57 1.34 -0.31
CA ILE A 570 19.74 -0.02 0.21
C ILE A 570 18.85 -0.20 1.44
N SER A 571 18.21 -1.37 1.56
CA SER A 571 17.39 -1.66 2.73
C SER A 571 18.21 -1.87 4.00
N LEU A 572 17.78 -1.22 5.08
CA LEU A 572 18.25 -1.48 6.43
C LEU A 572 17.43 -2.60 7.05
N VAL A 573 18.08 -3.61 7.61
CA VAL A 573 17.40 -4.73 8.27
C VAL A 573 18.16 -5.13 9.54
N CYS A 574 17.46 -5.20 10.66
CA CYS A 574 18.04 -5.62 11.94
C CYS A 574 17.07 -6.47 12.76
N ASP A 575 17.64 -7.36 13.57
CA ASP A 575 16.94 -8.07 14.63
C ASP A 575 17.08 -7.26 15.93
N LEU A 576 15.94 -6.93 16.53
CA LEU A 576 15.84 -6.25 17.83
C LEU A 576 15.31 -7.23 18.86
N ALA A 577 15.74 -7.10 20.10
CA ALA A 577 15.18 -7.82 21.23
C ALA A 577 14.76 -6.88 22.36
N TRP A 578 13.73 -7.27 23.09
CA TRP A 578 13.31 -6.57 24.30
C TRP A 578 14.42 -6.64 25.36
N ALA A 579 14.74 -5.50 25.96
CA ALA A 579 15.62 -5.46 27.12
C ALA A 579 14.92 -6.08 28.34
N ASN A 580 15.71 -6.71 29.22
CA ASN A 580 15.22 -7.36 30.44
C ASN A 580 14.91 -6.38 31.56
#